data_AF-A0A530C0U3-F1
#
_entry.id   AF-A0A530C0U3-F1
#
_cell.length_a   1.000
_cell.length_b   1.000
_cell.length_c   1.000
_cell.angle_alpha   90.00
_cell.angle_beta   90.00
_cell.angle_gamma   90.00
#
_symmetry.space_group_name_H-M   'P 1'
#
loop_
_entity.id
_entity.type
_entity.pdbx_description
1 polymer ?
#
loop_
_entity_poly.entity_id
_entity_poly.type
_entity_poly.pdbx_seq_one_letter_code
_entity_poly.pdbx_strand_id
1 'polypeptide(L)'
;MISSSLTGCATDKWLLGQAYSDKAKADVAKEAVAAAEKIVQEARRMPSFPPECRRRWRSGVTMGDRFDTATKKTDNALYEANKQIAKCAAWYDRTRLAREPKK
;
A
#
# COMPACT_ATOMS: atom_id res chain seq x y z
N MET A 1 28.74 -6.11 -66.55
CA MET A 1 29.30 -6.82 -65.38
C MET A 1 28.88 -6.06 -64.14
N ILE A 2 27.91 -6.59 -63.41
CA ILE A 2 27.38 -6.00 -62.17
C ILE A 2 28.33 -6.44 -61.06
N SER A 3 29.17 -5.53 -60.57
CA SER A 3 30.02 -5.78 -59.40
C SER A 3 29.28 -5.28 -58.17
N SER A 4 28.46 -6.16 -57.59
CA SER A 4 27.83 -5.92 -56.29
C SER A 4 28.87 -6.17 -55.21
N SER A 5 29.54 -5.12 -54.74
CA SER A 5 30.39 -5.20 -53.56
C SER A 5 29.51 -5.49 -52.34
N LEU A 6 29.76 -6.61 -51.68
CA LEU A 6 29.28 -6.87 -50.32
C LEU A 6 29.90 -5.83 -49.38
N THR A 7 29.27 -4.66 -49.25
CA THR A 7 29.53 -3.78 -48.11
C THR A 7 29.07 -4.54 -46.87
N GLY A 8 30.02 -5.23 -46.24
CA GLY A 8 29.84 -5.74 -44.89
C GLY A 8 29.33 -4.62 -44.00
N CYS A 9 28.43 -4.94 -43.08
CA CYS A 9 27.90 -3.99 -42.10
C CYS A 9 29.08 -3.34 -41.35
N ALA A 10 29.56 -2.20 -41.83
CA ALA A 10 30.53 -1.40 -41.12
C ALA A 10 29.78 -0.81 -39.93
N THR A 11 29.93 -1.43 -38.77
CA THR A 11 29.39 -0.89 -37.53
C THR A 11 30.02 0.47 -37.31
N ASP A 12 29.21 1.52 -37.41
CA ASP A 12 29.63 2.86 -37.08
C ASP A 12 30.02 2.88 -35.60
N LYS A 13 31.33 3.03 -35.35
CA LYS A 13 31.91 3.00 -34.00
C LYS A 13 31.38 4.13 -33.13
N TRP A 14 30.99 5.26 -33.72
CA TRP A 14 30.41 6.39 -33.02
C TRP A 14 28.98 6.06 -32.57
N LEU A 15 28.13 5.53 -33.45
CA LEU A 15 26.79 5.07 -33.11
C LEU A 15 26.81 3.94 -32.06
N LEU A 16 27.78 3.01 -32.18
CA LEU A 16 27.96 1.95 -31.19
C LEU A 16 28.37 2.51 -29.82
N GLY A 17 29.29 3.48 -29.77
CA GLY A 17 29.68 4.16 -28.54
C GLY A 17 28.52 4.92 -27.89
N GLN A 18 27.69 5.58 -28.71
CA GLN A 18 26.47 6.24 -28.24
C GLN A 18 25.48 5.23 -27.66
N ALA A 19 25.23 4.11 -28.34
CA ALA A 19 24.35 3.06 -27.85
C ALA A 19 24.82 2.46 -26.50
N TYR A 20 26.13 2.27 -26.32
CA TYR A 20 26.69 1.86 -25.03
C TYR A 20 26.50 2.92 -23.93
N SER A 21 26.69 4.21 -24.25
CA SER A 21 26.46 5.31 -23.30
C SER A 21 24.98 5.40 -22.88
N ASP A 22 24.07 5.29 -23.84
CA ASP A 22 22.62 5.34 -23.58
C ASP A 22 22.16 4.11 -22.79
N LYS A 23 22.71 2.92 -23.10
CA LYS A 23 22.49 1.72 -22.29
C LYS A 23 22.96 1.93 -20.84
N ALA A 24 24.16 2.49 -20.63
CA ALA A 24 24.68 2.74 -19.29
C ALA A 24 23.78 3.71 -18.50
N LYS A 25 23.30 4.80 -19.12
CA LYS A 25 22.33 5.70 -18.50
C LYS A 25 21.01 5.01 -18.17
N ALA A 26 20.51 4.18 -19.09
CA ALA A 26 19.28 3.43 -18.87
C ALA A 26 19.40 2.40 -17.73
N ASP A 27 20.54 1.75 -17.59
CA ASP A 27 20.79 0.80 -16.51
C ASP A 27 20.85 1.51 -15.15
N VAL A 28 21.51 2.67 -15.05
CA VAL A 28 21.47 3.53 -13.85
C VAL A 28 20.03 3.99 -13.52
N ALA A 29 19.26 4.37 -14.54
CA ALA A 29 17.86 4.76 -14.35
C ALA A 29 16.98 3.60 -13.84
N LYS A 30 17.19 2.37 -14.33
CA LYS A 30 16.49 1.17 -13.83
C LYS A 30 16.82 0.90 -12.38
N GLU A 31 18.09 1.00 -11.98
CA GLU A 31 18.50 0.82 -10.59
C GLU A 31 17.84 1.84 -9.67
N ALA A 32 17.81 3.12 -10.08
CA ALA A 32 17.14 4.18 -9.34
C ALA A 32 15.63 3.94 -9.19
N VAL A 33 14.96 3.50 -10.27
CA VAL A 33 13.53 3.14 -10.23
C VAL A 33 13.28 1.95 -9.31
N ALA A 34 14.08 0.88 -9.39
CA ALA A 34 13.94 -0.29 -8.52
C ALA A 34 14.13 0.07 -7.04
N ALA A 35 15.09 0.94 -6.72
CA ALA A 35 15.28 1.44 -5.37
C ALA A 35 14.07 2.27 -4.88
N ALA A 36 13.54 3.14 -5.73
CA ALA A 36 12.34 3.93 -5.43
C ALA A 36 11.10 3.03 -5.24
N GLU A 37 10.91 2.03 -6.09
CA GLU A 37 9.82 1.06 -5.99
C GLU A 37 9.86 0.30 -4.68
N LYS A 38 11.04 -0.12 -4.22
CA LYS A 38 11.20 -0.81 -2.94
C LYS A 38 10.71 0.06 -1.77
N ILE A 39 11.10 1.34 -1.75
CA ILE A 39 10.66 2.31 -0.73
C ILE A 39 9.15 2.51 -0.79
N VAL A 40 8.58 2.63 -2.00
CA VAL A 40 7.13 2.78 -2.21
C VAL A 40 6.37 1.54 -1.72
N GLN A 41 6.86 0.33 -2.01
CA GLN A 41 6.23 -0.92 -1.56
C GLN A 41 6.27 -1.06 -0.03
N GLU A 42 7.38 -0.67 0.60
CA GLU A 42 7.50 -0.66 2.05
C GLU A 42 6.54 0.35 2.69
N ALA A 43 6.45 1.56 2.15
CA ALA A 43 5.51 2.59 2.60
C ALA A 43 4.04 2.18 2.39
N ARG A 44 3.73 1.40 1.36
CA ARG A 44 2.38 0.88 1.07
C ARG A 44 1.95 -0.25 1.99
N ARG A 45 2.88 -0.90 2.72
CA ARG A 45 2.55 -2.00 3.61
C ARG A 45 1.49 -1.56 4.63
N MET A 46 0.40 -2.34 4.71
CA MET A 46 -0.69 -2.07 5.65
C MET A 46 -0.14 -2.25 7.08
N PRO A 47 -0.45 -1.34 8.03
CA PRO A 47 -0.09 -1.57 9.41
C PRO A 47 -0.88 -2.76 9.93
N SER A 48 -0.42 -3.36 11.02
CA SER A 48 -1.24 -4.33 11.74
C SER A 48 -2.56 -3.70 12.14
N PHE A 49 -3.65 -4.46 11.98
CA PHE A 49 -4.96 -4.01 12.42
C PHE A 49 -4.95 -3.81 13.94
N PRO A 50 -5.42 -2.66 14.46
CA PRO A 50 -5.31 -2.38 15.88
C PRO A 50 -6.02 -3.46 16.72
N PRO A 51 -5.36 -4.03 17.75
CA PRO A 51 -5.92 -5.13 18.54
C PRO A 51 -7.26 -4.77 19.17
N GLU A 52 -7.44 -3.51 19.58
CA GLU A 52 -8.70 -3.01 20.11
C GLU A 52 -9.83 -3.16 19.10
N CYS A 53 -9.59 -3.02 17.80
CA CYS A 53 -10.62 -3.16 16.76
C CYS A 53 -11.07 -4.62 16.55
N ARG A 54 -10.39 -5.60 17.16
CA ARG A 54 -10.82 -7.02 17.19
C ARG A 54 -11.66 -7.36 18.42
N ARG A 55 -11.73 -6.46 19.41
CA ARG A 55 -12.48 -6.68 20.64
C ARG A 55 -13.97 -6.75 20.34
N ARG A 56 -14.66 -7.70 20.97
CA ARG A 56 -16.13 -7.78 20.96
C ARG A 56 -16.69 -7.25 22.27
N TRP A 57 -17.75 -6.46 22.19
CA TRP A 57 -18.52 -6.01 23.33
C TRP A 57 -19.68 -6.96 23.62
N ARG A 58 -20.02 -7.10 24.89
CA ARG A 58 -21.17 -7.88 25.37
C ARG A 58 -21.90 -7.04 26.42
N SER A 59 -23.22 -7.11 26.45
CA SER A 59 -24.04 -6.36 27.41
C SER A 59 -23.78 -6.76 28.87
N GLY A 60 -23.40 -8.02 29.12
CA GLY A 60 -23.22 -8.52 30.49
C GLY A 60 -24.54 -8.64 31.27
N VAL A 61 -25.67 -8.68 30.55
CA VAL A 61 -26.98 -8.96 31.14
C VAL A 61 -27.00 -10.40 31.64
N THR A 62 -27.54 -10.60 32.84
CA THR A 62 -27.68 -11.89 33.51
C THR A 62 -29.12 -12.16 33.89
N MET A 63 -29.47 -13.44 34.04
CA MET A 63 -30.79 -13.82 34.57
C MET A 63 -30.97 -13.24 35.98
N GLY A 64 -32.12 -12.61 36.22
CA GLY A 64 -32.41 -11.91 37.48
C GLY A 64 -32.06 -10.42 37.48
N ASP A 65 -31.43 -9.89 36.44
CA ASP A 65 -31.33 -8.44 36.27
C ASP A 65 -32.75 -7.84 36.17
N ARG A 66 -33.01 -6.77 36.93
CA ARG A 66 -34.20 -5.95 36.69
C ARG A 66 -34.16 -5.40 35.26
N PHE A 67 -35.33 -5.22 34.64
CA PHE A 67 -35.43 -4.74 33.27
C PHE A 67 -34.68 -3.42 33.04
N ASP A 68 -34.77 -2.46 33.97
CA ASP A 68 -34.07 -1.19 33.88
C ASP A 68 -32.54 -1.35 33.92
N THR A 69 -32.03 -2.24 34.75
CA THR A 69 -30.61 -2.61 34.78
C THR A 69 -30.17 -3.30 33.49
N ALA A 70 -30.96 -4.24 32.98
CA ALA A 70 -30.66 -4.97 31.76
C ALA A 70 -30.61 -4.03 30.53
N THR A 71 -31.55 -3.07 30.45
CA THR A 71 -31.56 -2.04 29.41
C THR A 71 -30.32 -1.16 29.50
N LYS A 72 -29.96 -0.64 30.68
CA LYS A 72 -28.75 0.18 30.87
C LYS A 72 -27.46 -0.56 30.50
N LYS A 73 -27.33 -1.83 30.91
CA LYS A 73 -26.19 -2.69 30.55
C LYS A 73 -26.05 -2.85 29.04
N THR A 74 -27.18 -3.07 28.36
CA THR A 74 -27.22 -3.23 26.90
C THR A 74 -26.85 -1.93 26.20
N ASP A 75 -27.41 -0.80 26.63
CA ASP A 75 -27.14 0.51 26.03
C ASP A 75 -25.68 0.93 26.20
N ASN A 76 -25.09 0.73 27.38
CA ASN A 76 -23.68 0.99 27.62
C ASN A 76 -22.76 0.16 26.71
N ALA A 77 -23.06 -1.13 26.53
CA ALA A 77 -22.28 -1.99 25.65
C ALA A 77 -22.43 -1.60 24.17
N LEU A 78 -23.64 -1.20 23.75
CA LEU A 78 -23.90 -0.70 22.41
C LEU A 78 -23.15 0.62 22.16
N TYR A 79 -23.16 1.53 23.12
CA TYR A 79 -22.42 2.79 23.05
C TYR A 79 -20.91 2.55 22.86
N GLU A 80 -20.29 1.71 23.69
CA GLU A 80 -18.86 1.44 23.57
C GLU A 80 -18.52 0.68 22.27
N ALA A 81 -19.40 -0.21 21.80
CA ALA A 81 -19.24 -0.86 20.49
C ALA A 81 -19.28 0.16 19.34
N ASN A 82 -20.25 1.07 19.34
CA ASN A 82 -20.37 2.10 18.30
C ASN A 82 -19.18 3.06 18.31
N LYS A 83 -18.72 3.45 19.49
CA LYS A 83 -17.52 4.29 19.67
C LYS A 83 -16.26 3.59 19.16
N GLN A 84 -16.11 2.30 19.42
CA GLN A 84 -15.02 1.49 18.86
C GLN A 84 -15.11 1.43 17.33
N ILE A 85 -16.28 1.14 16.76
CA ILE A 85 -16.50 1.10 15.31
C ILE A 85 -16.08 2.43 14.67
N ALA A 86 -16.53 3.56 15.21
CA ALA A 86 -16.18 4.89 14.71
C ALA A 86 -14.66 5.13 14.72
N LYS A 87 -13.98 4.76 15.82
CA LYS A 87 -12.51 4.89 15.92
C LYS A 87 -11.78 4.02 14.91
N CYS A 88 -12.23 2.77 14.73
CA CYS A 88 -11.62 1.81 13.81
C CYS A 88 -11.84 2.20 12.35
N ALA A 89 -13.02 2.74 12.02
CA ALA A 89 -13.28 3.33 10.70
C ALA A 89 -12.37 4.53 10.43
N ALA A 90 -12.25 5.46 11.38
CA ALA A 90 -11.36 6.61 11.26
C ALA A 90 -9.87 6.23 11.15
N TRP A 91 -9.45 5.14 11.80
CA TRP A 91 -8.12 4.57 11.59
C TRP A 91 -7.96 4.03 10.17
N TYR A 92 -8.94 3.26 9.67
CA TYR A 92 -8.90 2.70 8.33
C TYR A 92 -8.83 3.79 7.26
N ASP A 93 -9.68 4.82 7.36
CA ASP A 93 -9.70 5.91 6.38
C ASP A 93 -8.40 6.69 6.34
N ARG A 94 -7.83 7.03 7.51
CA ARG A 94 -6.51 7.68 7.57
C ARG A 94 -5.42 6.79 6.97
N THR A 95 -5.47 5.49 7.27
CA THR A 95 -4.50 4.50 6.79
C THR A 95 -4.60 4.33 5.27
N ARG A 96 -5.81 4.31 4.71
CA ARG A 96 -6.09 4.25 3.28
C ARG A 96 -5.63 5.53 2.58
N LEU A 97 -6.03 6.70 3.07
CA LEU A 97 -5.68 8.00 2.49
C LEU A 97 -4.17 8.28 2.50
N ALA A 98 -3.45 7.81 3.52
CA ALA A 98 -1.99 7.93 3.56
C ALA A 98 -1.28 7.07 2.50
N ARG A 99 -1.94 6.00 2.01
CA ARG A 99 -1.37 5.05 1.04
C ARG A 99 -1.79 5.32 -0.40
N GLU A 100 -2.86 6.08 -0.61
CA GLU A 100 -3.28 6.48 -1.95
C GLU A 100 -2.22 7.37 -2.62
N PRO A 101 -1.91 7.13 -3.91
CA PRO A 101 -1.01 7.99 -4.66
C PRO A 101 -1.49 9.45 -4.58
N LYS A 102 -0.59 10.36 -4.23
CA LYS A 102 -0.87 11.79 -4.31
C LYS A 102 -0.72 12.21 -5.77
N LYS A 103 -1.76 12.88 -6.28
CA LYS A 103 -1.75 13.51 -7.60
C LYS A 103 -0.91 14.78 -7.57
#